data_AF-A0A8S9YIW7-F1
#
_entry.id   AF-A0A8S9YIW7-F1
#
_cell.length_a   1.000
_cell.length_b   1.000
_cell.length_c   1.000
_cell.angle_alpha   90.00
_cell.angle_beta   90.00
_cell.angle_gamma   90.00
#
_symmetry.space_group_name_H-M   'P 1'
#
loop_
_entity.id
_entity.type
_entity.pdbx_description
1 polymer ?
#
loop_
_entity_poly.entity_id
_entity_poly.type
_entity_poly.pdbx_seq_one_letter_code
_entity_poly.pdbx_strand_id
1 'polypeptide(L)'
;MSTQKYQVVKRWLSEVTFPKHDIFSRCIVERNVQTALSCVFKCTTSPQCKSAYFNQIERRCLMTLYVDTILPSNQVLNPNDWDRYVRVYTVG
;
A
#
# COMPACT_ATOMS: atom_id res chain seq x y z
N MET A 1 -19.61 6.57 -16.11
CA MET A 1 -18.25 5.98 -16.10
C MET A 1 -17.53 6.50 -14.87
N SER A 2 -17.21 5.64 -13.89
CA SER A 2 -16.51 6.05 -12.65
C SER A 2 -15.00 6.12 -12.91
N THR A 3 -14.43 7.32 -12.92
CA THR A 3 -12.97 7.53 -13.00
C THR A 3 -12.34 7.23 -11.64
N GLN A 4 -11.64 6.11 -11.52
CA GLN A 4 -10.84 5.80 -10.35
C GLN A 4 -9.63 6.73 -10.28
N LYS A 5 -9.57 7.58 -9.25
CA LYS A 5 -8.41 8.42 -8.94
C LYS A 5 -7.71 7.86 -7.72
N TYR A 6 -6.41 7.63 -7.83
CA TYR A 6 -5.56 7.33 -6.69
C TYR A 6 -4.88 8.61 -6.23
N GLN A 7 -4.87 8.83 -4.92
CA GLN A 7 -4.10 9.89 -4.30
C GLN A 7 -2.95 9.26 -3.52
N VAL A 8 -1.78 9.88 -3.60
CA VAL A 8 -0.67 9.55 -2.71
C VAL A 8 -1.06 10.08 -1.35
N VAL A 9 -1.36 9.18 -0.42
CA VAL A 9 -1.55 9.57 0.96
C VAL A 9 -0.17 9.53 1.61
N LYS A 10 0.56 10.64 1.47
CA LYS A 10 1.77 10.94 2.26
C LYS A 10 1.41 11.27 3.72
N ARG A 11 0.43 10.57 4.29
CA ARG A 11 0.13 10.70 5.72
C ARG A 11 1.25 9.98 6.42
N TRP A 12 2.26 10.77 6.78
CA TRP A 12 3.47 10.43 7.52
C TRP A 12 3.37 9.06 8.19
N LEU A 13 4.08 8.08 7.65
CA LEU A 13 4.17 6.74 8.26
C LEU A 13 4.72 6.79 9.70
N SER A 14 5.32 7.91 10.11
CA SER A 14 5.77 8.18 11.48
C SER A 14 4.64 8.39 12.50
N GLU A 15 3.43 8.76 12.08
CA GLU A 15 2.26 8.88 12.99
C GLU A 15 1.46 7.58 13.08
N VAL A 16 1.75 6.63 12.19
CA VAL A 16 1.05 5.36 12.13
C VAL A 16 1.79 4.37 13.01
N THR A 17 1.33 4.19 14.24
CA THR A 17 1.89 3.18 15.14
C THR A 17 1.69 1.80 14.50
N PHE A 18 2.77 1.24 13.94
CA PHE A 18 2.76 -0.07 13.31
C PHE A 18 2.52 -1.15 14.37
N PRO A 19 1.37 -1.86 14.34
CA PRO A 19 1.15 -2.94 15.28
C PRO A 19 2.19 -4.04 15.02
N LYS A 20 2.92 -4.46 16.05
CA LYS A 20 3.86 -5.59 16.00
C LYS A 20 3.19 -6.96 15.77
N HIS A 21 1.91 -7.00 15.41
CA HIS A 21 1.15 -8.24 15.33
C HIS A 21 1.25 -8.91 13.95
N ASP A 22 1.76 -10.14 13.95
CA ASP A 22 1.93 -11.06 12.81
C ASP A 22 0.63 -11.52 12.11
N ILE A 23 -0.52 -11.08 12.61
CA ILE A 23 -1.85 -11.54 12.18
C ILE A 23 -2.17 -11.09 10.74
N PHE A 24 -1.51 -10.03 10.24
CA PHE A 24 -1.76 -9.47 8.90
C PHE A 24 -0.95 -10.10 7.76
N SER A 25 -0.06 -11.06 8.05
CA SER A 25 0.80 -11.72 7.04
C SER A 25 0.02 -12.35 5.88
N ARG A 26 -1.26 -12.72 6.08
CA ARG A 26 -2.13 -13.30 5.03
C ARG A 26 -2.87 -12.28 4.16
N CYS A 27 -2.97 -11.03 4.61
CA CYS A 27 -3.64 -9.96 3.84
C CYS A 27 -2.65 -9.08 3.09
N ILE A 28 -1.34 -9.30 3.24
CA ILE A 28 -0.30 -8.56 2.53
C ILE A 28 0.31 -9.48 1.48
N VAL A 29 0.44 -8.96 0.25
CA VAL A 29 1.00 -9.69 -0.86
C VAL A 29 2.09 -8.87 -1.53
N GLU A 30 3.29 -9.44 -1.60
CA GLU A 30 4.41 -8.84 -2.30
C GLU A 30 4.32 -9.10 -3.82
N ARG A 31 4.70 -8.09 -4.59
CA ARG A 31 4.82 -8.15 -6.05
C ARG A 31 6.13 -7.54 -6.49
N ASN A 32 6.79 -8.21 -7.43
CA ASN A 32 7.98 -7.67 -8.07
C ASN A 32 7.56 -6.67 -9.17
N VAL A 33 7.82 -5.38 -8.95
CA VAL A 33 7.55 -4.28 -9.89
C VAL A 33 8.61 -3.20 -9.72
N GLN A 34 8.96 -2.51 -10.80
CA GLN A 34 10.06 -1.53 -10.78
C GLN A 34 9.62 -0.10 -10.41
N THR A 35 8.31 0.19 -10.48
CA THR A 35 7.77 1.55 -10.28
C THR A 35 6.53 1.54 -9.39
N ALA A 36 6.33 2.66 -8.68
CA ALA A 36 5.12 2.89 -7.91
C ALA A 36 3.86 2.80 -8.78
N LEU A 37 3.91 3.33 -10.01
CA LEU A 37 2.80 3.27 -10.95
C LEU A 37 2.39 1.82 -11.27
N SER A 38 3.37 0.94 -11.52
CA SER A 38 3.10 -0.48 -11.75
C SER A 38 2.54 -1.19 -10.51
N CYS A 39 2.99 -0.80 -9.31
CA CYS A 39 2.45 -1.30 -8.05
C CYS A 39 0.96 -0.94 -7.88
N VAL A 40 0.64 0.35 -8.07
CA VAL A 40 -0.73 0.88 -7.99
C VAL A 40 -1.61 0.28 -9.09
N PHE A 41 -1.11 0.16 -10.31
CA PHE A 41 -1.85 -0.44 -11.42
C PHE A 41 -2.25 -1.88 -11.10
N LYS A 42 -1.32 -2.72 -10.61
CA LYS A 42 -1.63 -4.09 -10.19
C LYS A 42 -2.68 -4.13 -9.07
N CYS A 43 -2.59 -3.23 -8.11
CA CYS A 43 -3.60 -3.09 -7.06
C CYS A 43 -4.96 -2.63 -7.62
N THR A 44 -4.98 -1.78 -8.64
CA THR A 44 -6.21 -1.32 -9.30
C THR A 44 -6.91 -2.44 -10.03
N THR A 45 -6.15 -3.28 -10.74
CA THR A 45 -6.67 -4.44 -11.48
C THR A 45 -7.08 -5.61 -10.56
N SER A 46 -6.70 -5.58 -9.28
CA SER A 46 -7.08 -6.59 -8.30
C SER A 46 -8.28 -6.11 -7.48
N PRO A 47 -9.47 -6.72 -7.61
CA PRO A 47 -10.66 -6.30 -6.84
C PRO A 47 -10.47 -6.50 -5.33
N GLN A 48 -9.60 -7.43 -4.94
CA GLN A 48 -9.27 -7.68 -3.54
C GLN A 48 -8.40 -6.56 -2.95
N CYS A 49 -7.63 -5.83 -3.77
CA CYS A 49 -6.65 -4.89 -3.25
C CYS A 49 -7.30 -3.60 -2.75
N LYS A 50 -6.95 -3.18 -1.53
CA LYS A 50 -7.45 -1.97 -0.87
C LYS A 50 -6.43 -0.85 -0.90
N SER A 51 -5.15 -1.16 -0.63
CA SER A 51 -4.05 -0.21 -0.74
C SER A 51 -2.79 -0.86 -1.29
N ALA A 52 -1.89 -0.02 -1.80
CA ALA A 52 -0.56 -0.43 -2.23
C ALA A 52 0.49 0.40 -1.49
N TYR A 53 1.58 -0.25 -1.10
CA TYR A 53 2.78 0.35 -0.52
C TYR A 53 3.92 0.14 -1.49
N PHE A 54 4.69 1.18 -1.77
CA PHE A 54 5.88 1.08 -2.61
C PHE A 54 7.09 1.65 -1.89
N ASN A 55 8.14 0.84 -1.77
CA ASN A 55 9.43 1.29 -1.29
C ASN A 55 10.26 1.84 -2.46
N GLN A 56 10.65 3.11 -2.39
CA GLN A 56 11.39 3.75 -3.49
C GLN A 56 12.85 3.29 -3.60
N ILE A 57 13.45 2.86 -2.48
CA ILE A 57 14.85 2.43 -2.37
C ILE A 57 15.00 0.96 -2.79
N GLU A 58 14.25 0.07 -2.13
CA GLU A 58 14.28 -1.38 -2.37
C GLU A 58 13.47 -1.82 -3.60
N ARG A 59 12.69 -0.90 -4.20
CA ARG A 59 11.77 -1.19 -5.31
C ARG A 59 10.77 -2.31 -5.01
N ARG A 60 10.33 -2.39 -3.76
CA ARG A 60 9.36 -3.39 -3.30
C ARG A 60 7.95 -2.85 -3.36
N CYS A 61 7.02 -3.71 -3.76
CA CYS A 61 5.60 -3.41 -3.78
C CYS A 61 4.84 -4.39 -2.89
N LEU A 62 4.18 -3.85 -1.87
CA LEU A 62 3.33 -4.60 -0.95
C LEU A 62 1.89 -4.16 -1.13
N MET A 63 1.01 -5.09 -1.48
CA MET A 63 -0.42 -4.84 -1.65
C MET A 63 -1.18 -5.37 -0.44
N THR A 64 -2.12 -4.59 0.09
CA THR A 64 -3.06 -5.06 1.11
C THR A 64 -4.34 -5.53 0.43
N LEU A 65 -4.75 -6.76 0.74
CA LEU A 65 -5.92 -7.42 0.20
C LEU A 65 -7.01 -7.49 1.25
N TYR A 66 -8.26 -7.38 0.79
CA TYR A 66 -9.54 -7.46 1.53
C TYR A 66 -9.78 -6.33 2.54
N VAL A 67 -8.76 -5.97 3.30
CA VAL A 67 -8.77 -4.94 4.34
C VAL A 67 -7.73 -3.87 4.04
N ASP A 68 -8.06 -2.64 4.40
CA ASP A 68 -7.08 -1.55 4.36
C ASP A 68 -6.26 -1.58 5.64
N THR A 69 -5.01 -2.01 5.56
CA THR A 69 -4.15 -2.26 6.71
C THR A 69 -2.81 -1.57 6.59
N ILE A 70 -2.15 -1.44 7.73
CA ILE A 70 -0.81 -0.86 7.84
C ILE A 70 0.21 -2.01 7.79
N LEU A 71 1.36 -1.79 7.13
CA LEU A 71 2.46 -2.77 7.11
C LEU A 71 2.96 -3.08 8.52
N PRO A 72 3.28 -4.33 8.87
CA PRO A 72 3.85 -4.64 10.17
C PRO A 72 5.28 -4.07 10.31
N SER A 73 5.67 -3.68 11.52
CA SER A 73 6.95 -3.00 11.79
C SER A 73 8.18 -3.84 11.43
N ASN A 74 8.04 -5.17 11.41
CA ASN A 74 9.12 -6.10 11.04
C ASN A 74 9.44 -6.08 9.53
N GLN A 75 8.57 -5.52 8.69
CA GLN A 75 8.79 -5.39 7.24
C GLN A 75 9.22 -3.98 6.81
N VAL A 76 9.20 -3.02 7.73
CA VAL A 76 9.49 -1.61 7.46
C VAL A 76 10.71 -1.19 8.27
N LEU A 77 11.90 -1.29 7.67
CA LEU A 77 13.16 -0.84 8.29
C LEU A 77 13.21 0.69 8.47
N ASN A 78 12.74 1.42 7.47
CA ASN A 78 12.64 2.87 7.49
C ASN A 78 11.29 3.31 6.88
N PRO A 79 10.36 3.84 7.70
CA PRO A 79 9.05 4.24 7.23
C PRO A 79 9.08 5.35 6.16
N ASN A 80 10.11 6.19 6.14
CA ASN A 80 10.21 7.28 5.16
C ASN A 80 10.49 6.81 3.73
N ASP A 81 10.92 5.55 3.56
CA ASP A 81 11.24 4.99 2.25
C ASP A 81 10.00 4.44 1.53
N TRP A 82 8.85 4.42 2.21
CA TRP A 82 7.61 3.85 1.71
C TRP A 82 6.57 4.93 1.42
N ASP A 83 5.92 4.83 0.26
CA ASP A 83 4.70 5.57 -0.05
C ASP A 83 3.48 4.66 0.00
N ARG A 84 2.37 5.14 0.59
CA ARG A 84 1.08 4.46 0.58
C ARG A 84 0.11 5.09 -0.41
N TYR A 85 -0.53 4.25 -1.21
CA TYR A 85 -1.50 4.61 -2.22
C TYR A 85 -2.84 3.92 -1.90
N VAL A 86 -3.91 4.70 -1.76
CA VAL A 86 -5.26 4.21 -1.48
C VAL A 86 -6.23 4.65 -2.57
N ARG A 87 -7.28 3.86 -2.80
CA ARG A 87 -8.39 4.28 -3.67
C ARG A 87 -9.16 5.38 -2.98
N VAL A 88 -9.36 6.51 -3.66
CA VAL A 88 -10.24 7.57 -3.19
C VAL A 88 -11.52 7.52 -4.02
N TYR A 89 -12.64 7.21 -3.36
CA TYR A 89 -13.95 7.34 -3.97
C TYR A 89 -14.39 8.79 -3.79
N THR A 90 -14.47 9.54 -4.89
CA THR A 90 -15.09 10.86 -4.86
C THR A 90 -16.60 10.65 -4.94
N VAL A 91 -17.30 11.03 -3.87
CA VAL A 91 -18.77 11.08 -3.87
C VAL A 91 -19.12 12.36 -4.61
N GLY A 92 -19.78 12.22 -5.77
CA GLY A 92 -20.33 13.34 -6.54
C GLY A 92 -21.72 13.70 -6.05
#